data_AF-A0AAD8IVZ0-F1
#
_entry.id   AF-A0AAD8IVZ0-F1
#
_cell.length_a   1.000
_cell.length_b   1.000
_cell.length_c   1.000
_cell.angle_alpha   90.00
_cell.angle_beta   90.00
_cell.angle_gamma   90.00
#
_symmetry.space_group_name_H-M   'P 1'
#
loop_
_entity.id
_entity.type
_entity.pdbx_description
1 polymer ?
#
loop_
_entity_poly.entity_id
_entity_poly.type
_entity_poly.pdbx_seq_one_letter_code
_entity_poly.pdbx_strand_id
1 'polypeptide(L)'
;MGSNRDLIVSFGEMLIDFVPTVSGVSLAKAPGFLKAPGGAPANVAIAVSKLGGNAAFIGKLGDDDFGHMLARILNENGVCVDGVLFDQGARTALAFVTLRADGEREFMFYRNPSADMLLTEDELNLKLIRSVGQ
;
A
#
# COMPACT_ATOMS: atom_id res chain seq x y z
N MET A 1 19.64 23.47 -15.01
CA MET A 1 18.83 22.73 -16.00
C MET A 1 18.20 21.56 -15.26
N GLY A 2 16.97 21.75 -14.75
CA GLY A 2 16.26 20.68 -14.05
C GLY A 2 15.75 19.68 -15.07
N SER A 3 16.17 18.42 -14.98
CA SER A 3 15.54 17.36 -15.77
C SER A 3 14.06 17.30 -15.37
N ASN A 4 13.16 17.46 -16.34
CA ASN A 4 11.77 17.06 -16.14
C ASN A 4 11.82 15.56 -15.79
N ARG A 5 11.63 15.21 -14.51
CA ARG A 5 11.70 13.81 -14.08
C ARG A 5 10.33 13.21 -14.36
N ASP A 6 10.28 12.23 -15.24
CA ASP A 6 9.04 11.56 -15.62
C ASP A 6 8.29 11.07 -14.37
N LEU A 7 6.98 11.34 -14.34
CA LEU A 7 6.08 10.90 -13.28
C LEU A 7 5.75 9.43 -13.48
N ILE A 8 5.99 8.60 -12.46
CA ILE A 8 5.52 7.22 -12.40
C ILE A 8 4.28 7.15 -11.51
N VAL A 9 3.16 6.66 -12.06
CA VAL A 9 1.94 6.40 -11.30
C VAL A 9 1.85 4.90 -11.02
N SER A 10 1.85 4.52 -9.75
CA SER A 10 1.54 3.14 -9.33
C SER A 10 0.08 3.06 -8.91
N PHE A 11 -0.58 1.96 -9.27
CA PHE A 11 -1.99 1.74 -9.01
C PHE A 11 -2.21 0.38 -8.34
N GLY A 12 -3.00 0.36 -7.26
CA GLY A 12 -3.47 -0.88 -6.64
C GLY A 12 -3.59 -0.77 -5.11
N GLU A 13 -3.15 -1.81 -4.41
CA GLU A 13 -3.36 -1.93 -2.97
C GLU A 13 -2.23 -1.31 -2.14
N MET A 14 -2.61 -0.81 -0.96
CA MET A 14 -1.71 -0.57 0.16
C MET A 14 -2.42 -1.06 1.43
N LEU A 15 -1.71 -1.79 2.28
CA LEU A 15 -2.31 -2.56 3.36
C LEU A 15 -1.39 -2.66 4.56
N ILE A 16 -1.86 -3.25 5.65
CA ILE A 16 -1.03 -3.55 6.83
C ILE A 16 -0.55 -5.00 6.76
N ASP A 17 0.76 -5.19 6.72
CA ASP A 17 1.40 -6.48 6.96
C ASP A 17 1.61 -6.68 8.46
N PHE A 18 1.05 -7.74 9.02
CA PHE A 18 1.33 -8.23 10.36
C PHE A 18 2.37 -9.34 10.29
N VAL A 19 3.59 -9.00 10.69
CA VAL A 19 4.75 -9.91 10.73
C VAL A 19 4.94 -10.42 12.16
N PRO A 20 5.05 -11.74 12.39
CA PRO A 20 5.32 -12.30 13.71
C PRO A 20 6.53 -11.66 14.40
N THR A 21 6.44 -11.48 15.72
CA THR A 21 7.59 -11.04 16.54
C THR A 21 8.67 -12.10 16.68
N VAL A 22 8.37 -13.35 16.31
CA VAL A 22 9.30 -14.48 16.31
C VAL A 22 9.25 -15.20 14.97
N SER A 23 10.41 -15.55 14.42
CA SER A 23 10.51 -16.24 13.13
C SER A 23 10.28 -17.74 13.25
N GLY A 24 9.96 -18.39 12.12
CA GLY A 24 9.92 -19.84 12.02
C GLY A 24 8.65 -20.50 12.56
N VAL A 25 7.63 -19.71 12.92
CA VAL A 25 6.37 -20.20 13.47
C VAL A 25 5.22 -20.02 12.47
N SER A 26 4.18 -20.85 12.57
CA SER A 26 2.93 -20.63 11.85
C SER A 26 2.18 -19.43 12.43
N LEU A 27 1.21 -18.88 11.68
CA LEU A 27 0.37 -17.78 12.14
C LEU A 27 -0.35 -18.09 13.45
N ALA A 28 -0.89 -19.31 13.59
CA ALA A 28 -1.60 -19.75 14.79
C ALA A 28 -0.71 -19.88 16.04
N LYS A 29 0.62 -20.01 15.88
CA LYS A 29 1.59 -20.14 16.98
C LYS A 29 2.32 -18.84 17.28
N ALA A 30 2.13 -17.79 16.47
CA ALA A 30 2.79 -16.51 16.69
C ALA A 30 2.27 -15.87 17.99
N PRO A 31 3.16 -15.48 18.93
CA PRO A 31 2.77 -14.88 20.20
C PRO A 31 2.35 -13.41 20.06
N GLY A 32 2.68 -12.78 18.93
CA GLY A 32 2.35 -11.40 18.63
C GLY A 32 2.86 -11.01 17.24
N PHE A 33 2.40 -9.85 16.77
CA PHE A 33 2.72 -9.34 15.44
C PHE A 33 3.14 -7.86 15.53
N LEU A 34 4.09 -7.48 14.67
CA LEU A 34 4.40 -6.09 14.38
C LEU A 34 3.68 -5.69 13.11
N LYS A 35 3.02 -4.52 13.13
CA LYS A 35 2.45 -3.92 11.94
C LYS A 35 3.54 -3.25 11.10
N ALA A 36 3.48 -3.44 9.79
CA ALA A 36 4.30 -2.77 8.81
C ALA A 36 3.42 -2.31 7.63
N PRO A 37 3.74 -1.17 6.99
CA PRO A 37 3.10 -0.82 5.72
C PRO A 37 3.50 -1.84 4.65
N GLY A 38 2.51 -2.35 3.92
CA GLY A 38 2.67 -3.30 2.81
C GLY A 38 1.94 -2.82 1.54
N GLY A 39 1.93 -3.67 0.52
CA GLY A 39 1.33 -3.40 -0.80
C GLY A 39 2.39 -3.22 -1.88
N ALA A 40 2.35 -4.05 -2.91
CA ALA A 40 3.39 -4.05 -3.95
C ALA A 40 3.41 -2.73 -4.76
N PRO A 41 2.27 -2.17 -5.20
CA PRO A 41 2.27 -0.92 -5.95
C PRO A 41 2.72 0.28 -5.09
N ALA A 42 2.37 0.31 -3.80
CA ALA A 42 2.82 1.35 -2.88
C ALA A 42 4.34 1.31 -2.67
N ASN A 43 4.90 0.11 -2.52
CA ASN A 43 6.35 -0.09 -2.40
C ASN A 43 7.10 0.40 -3.66
N VAL A 44 6.54 0.19 -4.86
CA VAL A 44 7.12 0.72 -6.11
C VAL A 44 7.13 2.25 -6.11
N ALA A 45 6.02 2.90 -5.78
CA ALA A 45 5.96 4.36 -5.74
C ALA A 45 6.97 4.96 -4.75
N ILE A 46 7.07 4.38 -3.55
CA ILE A 46 8.05 4.80 -2.53
C ILE A 46 9.49 4.57 -3.03
N ALA A 47 9.77 3.43 -3.67
CA ALA A 47 11.09 3.14 -4.21
C ALA A 47 11.50 4.15 -5.30
N VAL A 48 10.59 4.48 -6.22
CA VAL A 48 10.81 5.51 -7.24
C VAL A 48 11.15 6.84 -6.58
N SER A 49 10.36 7.29 -5.60
CA SER A 49 10.60 8.57 -4.93
C SER A 49 11.95 8.58 -4.18
N LYS A 50 12.30 7.50 -3.47
CA LYS A 50 13.59 7.35 -2.78
C LYS A 50 14.79 7.35 -3.70
N LEU A 51 14.64 6.83 -4.93
CA LEU A 51 15.68 6.89 -5.97
C LEU A 51 15.75 8.27 -6.65
N GLY A 52 14.96 9.23 -6.18
CA GLY A 52 14.91 10.58 -6.74
C GLY A 52 14.06 10.65 -8.01
N GLY A 53 13.08 9.77 -8.20
CA GLY A 53 12.05 9.93 -9.23
C GLY A 53 10.85 10.75 -8.72
N ASN A 54 9.93 11.09 -9.62
CA ASN A 54 8.61 11.60 -9.26
C ASN A 54 7.62 10.44 -9.25
N ALA A 55 6.90 10.25 -8.15
CA ALA A 55 5.94 9.16 -8.02
C ALA A 55 4.59 9.66 -7.51
N ALA A 56 3.52 9.03 -8.00
CA ALA A 56 2.18 9.15 -7.43
C ALA A 56 1.56 7.78 -7.21
N PHE A 57 0.62 7.71 -6.30
CA PHE A 57 -0.10 6.48 -5.98
C PHE A 57 -1.61 6.68 -6.16
N ILE A 58 -2.24 5.73 -6.83
CA ILE A 58 -3.70 5.62 -6.95
C ILE A 58 -4.14 4.37 -6.20
N GLY A 59 -5.10 4.52 -5.31
CA GLY A 59 -5.65 3.41 -4.53
C GLY A 59 -6.72 3.88 -3.56
N LYS A 60 -7.39 2.92 -2.93
CA LYS A 60 -8.46 3.20 -1.96
C LYS A 60 -8.13 2.51 -0.64
N LEU A 61 -8.20 3.28 0.45
CA LEU A 61 -7.93 2.86 1.82
C LEU A 61 -9.21 2.96 2.65
N GLY A 62 -9.28 2.27 3.79
CA GLY A 62 -10.40 2.49 4.72
C GLY A 62 -10.27 3.88 5.36
N ASP A 63 -11.39 4.54 5.60
CA ASP A 63 -11.45 5.74 6.46
C ASP A 63 -11.29 5.33 7.94
N ASP A 64 -10.08 4.86 8.26
CA ASP A 64 -9.68 4.32 9.55
C ASP A 64 -8.22 4.67 9.88
N ASP A 65 -7.81 4.42 11.13
CA ASP A 65 -6.46 4.78 11.61
C ASP A 65 -5.33 4.16 10.77
N PHE A 66 -5.55 2.96 10.21
CA PHE A 66 -4.57 2.32 9.34
C PHE A 66 -4.52 3.00 7.97
N GLY A 67 -5.67 3.31 7.35
CA GLY A 67 -5.71 4.01 6.09
C GLY A 67 -5.04 5.38 6.18
N HIS A 68 -5.37 6.17 7.20
CA HIS A 68 -4.76 7.50 7.41
C HIS A 68 -3.25 7.42 7.69
N MET A 69 -2.80 6.39 8.41
CA MET A 69 -1.38 6.12 8.61
C MET A 69 -0.67 5.79 7.29
N LEU A 70 -1.26 4.93 6.47
CA LEU A 70 -0.67 4.49 5.19
C LEU A 70 -0.55 5.66 4.20
N ALA A 71 -1.60 6.48 4.08
CA ALA A 71 -1.56 7.69 3.25
C ALA A 71 -0.48 8.68 3.72
N ARG A 72 -0.32 8.84 5.04
CA ARG A 72 0.75 9.67 5.61
C ARG A 72 2.14 9.13 5.26
N ILE A 73 2.35 7.81 5.35
CA ILE A 73 3.61 7.17 4.99
C ILE A 73 3.96 7.42 3.52
N LEU A 74 3.01 7.33 2.59
CA LEU A 74 3.22 7.69 1.19
C LEU A 74 3.71 9.13 1.05
N ASN A 75 2.99 10.07 1.67
CA ASN A 75 3.30 11.50 1.60
C ASN A 75 4.67 11.84 2.24
N GLU A 76 4.99 11.26 3.40
CA GLU A 76 6.29 11.42 4.08
C GLU A 76 7.46 10.86 3.25
N ASN A 77 7.20 9.87 2.39
CA ASN A 77 8.18 9.34 1.44
C ASN A 77 8.16 10.07 0.08
N GLY A 78 7.53 11.24 0.00
CA GLY A 78 7.53 12.08 -1.21
C GLY A 78 6.73 11.50 -2.37
N VAL A 79 5.74 10.64 -2.10
CA VAL A 79 4.80 10.14 -3.11
C VAL A 79 3.58 11.06 -3.13
N CYS A 80 3.17 11.51 -4.32
CA CYS A 80 1.93 12.26 -4.49
C CYS A 80 0.72 11.36 -4.19
N VAL A 81 -0.15 11.82 -3.29
CA VAL A 81 -1.32 11.08 -2.79
C VAL A 81 -2.66 11.59 -3.33
N ASP A 82 -2.65 12.44 -4.37
CA ASP A 82 -3.88 12.97 -5.00
C ASP A 82 -4.76 11.88 -5.67
N GLY A 83 -4.24 10.66 -5.79
CA GLY A 83 -4.96 9.47 -6.24
C GLY A 83 -5.46 8.56 -5.12
N VAL A 84 -5.23 8.91 -3.84
CA VAL A 84 -5.67 8.14 -2.69
C VAL A 84 -7.07 8.55 -2.28
N LEU A 85 -7.96 7.56 -2.19
CA LEU A 85 -9.32 7.73 -1.68
C LEU A 85 -9.53 6.97 -0.37
N PHE A 86 -10.53 7.39 0.39
CA PHE A 86 -10.94 6.76 1.63
C PHE A 86 -12.36 6.24 1.52
N ASP A 87 -12.57 5.00 1.94
CA ASP A 87 -13.87 4.31 1.94
C ASP A 87 -14.44 4.27 3.36
N GLN A 88 -15.67 4.73 3.54
CA GLN A 88 -16.34 4.73 4.84
C GLN A 88 -17.06 3.40 5.16
N GLY A 89 -17.29 2.56 4.15
CA GLY A 89 -18.03 1.30 4.27
C GLY A 89 -17.13 0.07 4.42
N ALA A 90 -15.89 0.12 3.93
CA ALA A 90 -14.91 -0.96 4.01
C ALA A 90 -13.64 -0.56 4.76
N ARG A 91 -13.00 -1.54 5.41
CA ARG A 91 -11.77 -1.33 6.16
C ARG A 91 -10.53 -1.42 5.28
N THR A 92 -9.44 -0.82 5.75
CA THR A 92 -8.11 -1.03 5.20
C THR A 92 -7.75 -2.53 5.23
N ALA A 93 -7.22 -3.05 4.11
CA ALA A 93 -6.79 -4.45 4.02
C ALA A 93 -5.72 -4.79 5.05
N LEU A 94 -5.76 -6.02 5.55
CA LEU A 94 -4.73 -6.58 6.42
C LEU A 94 -4.19 -7.87 5.80
N ALA A 95 -2.91 -8.13 5.99
CA ALA A 95 -2.27 -9.39 5.65
C ALA A 95 -1.47 -9.89 6.85
N PHE A 96 -1.64 -11.15 7.22
CA PHE A 96 -0.76 -11.83 8.17
C PHE A 96 0.25 -12.63 7.37
N VAL A 97 1.54 -12.40 7.63
CA VAL A 97 2.62 -12.98 6.83
C VAL A 97 3.62 -13.66 7.74
N THR A 98 3.97 -14.92 7.48
CA THR A 98 5.04 -15.61 8.22
C THR A 98 5.95 -16.38 7.30
N LEU A 99 7.21 -16.49 7.72
CA LEU A 99 8.19 -17.42 7.16
C LEU A 99 8.41 -18.53 8.19
N ARG A 100 7.92 -19.72 7.87
CA ARG A 100 8.04 -20.91 8.70
C ARG A 100 9.47 -21.45 8.70
N ALA A 101 9.80 -22.29 9.67
CA ALA A 101 11.16 -22.82 9.83
C ALA A 101 11.62 -23.71 8.65
N ASP A 102 10.67 -24.28 7.91
CA ASP A 102 10.88 -25.03 6.67
C ASP A 102 11.13 -24.11 5.45
N GLY A 103 11.09 -22.79 5.63
CA GLY A 103 11.26 -21.80 4.57
C GLY A 103 9.97 -21.46 3.82
N GLU A 104 8.85 -22.10 4.16
CA GLU A 104 7.56 -21.82 3.51
C GLU A 104 6.98 -20.48 3.98
N ARG A 105 6.47 -19.71 3.02
CA ARG A 105 5.78 -18.46 3.31
C ARG A 105 4.28 -18.70 3.38
N GLU A 106 3.67 -18.26 4.48
CA GLU A 106 2.22 -18.32 4.67
C GLU A 106 1.66 -16.90 4.68
N PHE A 107 0.63 -16.68 3.88
CA PHE A 107 -0.08 -15.40 3.74
C PHE A 107 -1.57 -15.62 4.06
N MET A 108 -2.11 -14.83 4.96
CA MET A 108 -3.54 -14.81 5.27
C MET A 108 -4.08 -13.39 5.15
N PHE A 109 -4.86 -13.14 4.10
CA PHE A 109 -5.42 -11.83 3.78
C PHE A 109 -6.82 -11.66 4.37
N TYR A 110 -7.06 -10.51 5.00
CA TYR A 110 -8.38 -10.04 5.41
C TYR A 110 -8.82 -8.96 4.42
N ARG A 111 -9.49 -9.40 3.36
CA ARG A 111 -9.96 -8.60 2.22
C ARG A 111 -11.34 -9.09 1.73
N ASN A 112 -12.42 -8.88 2.50
CA ASN A 112 -13.76 -9.38 2.12
C ASN A 112 -14.95 -8.47 2.46
N PRO A 113 -15.23 -7.43 1.64
CA PRO A 113 -14.26 -6.70 0.84
C PRO A 113 -13.47 -5.72 1.71
N SER A 114 -12.22 -5.48 1.38
CA SER A 114 -11.46 -4.33 1.89
C SER A 114 -11.58 -3.15 0.91
N ALA A 115 -11.27 -1.94 1.38
CA ALA A 115 -11.46 -0.69 0.64
C ALA A 115 -10.77 -0.68 -0.74
N ASP A 116 -9.57 -1.25 -0.84
CA ASP A 116 -8.80 -1.35 -2.08
C ASP A 116 -9.49 -2.19 -3.17
N MET A 117 -10.40 -3.10 -2.79
CA MET A 117 -11.20 -3.88 -3.74
C MET A 117 -12.43 -3.13 -4.25
N LEU A 118 -12.77 -2.01 -3.62
CA LEU A 118 -13.99 -1.24 -3.91
C LEU A 118 -13.70 0.04 -4.71
N LEU A 119 -12.47 0.24 -5.18
CA LEU A 119 -12.20 1.33 -6.10
C LEU A 119 -12.84 1.02 -7.46
N THR A 120 -13.59 1.99 -7.97
CA THR A 120 -14.31 1.90 -9.25
C THR A 120 -13.65 2.78 -10.32
N GLU A 121 -13.99 2.54 -11.59
CA GLU A 121 -13.45 3.31 -12.71
C GLU A 121 -13.77 4.81 -12.61
N ASP A 122 -14.98 5.16 -12.15
CA ASP A 122 -15.44 6.55 -12.01
C ASP A 122 -14.68 7.33 -10.92
N GLU A 123 -14.03 6.61 -10.01
CA GLU A 123 -13.23 7.18 -8.93
C GLU A 123 -11.76 7.40 -9.32
N LEU A 124 -11.33 6.93 -10.49
CA LEU A 124 -9.97 7.11 -10.95
C LEU A 124 -9.69 8.59 -11.24
N ASN A 125 -8.59 9.11 -10.67
CA ASN A 125 -8.10 10.44 -10.99
C ASN A 125 -7.47 10.47 -12.40
N LEU A 126 -8.31 10.58 -13.43
CA LEU A 126 -7.87 10.60 -14.83
C LEU A 126 -6.97 11.79 -15.17
N LYS A 127 -7.05 12.89 -14.40
CA LYS A 127 -6.15 14.03 -14.59
C LYS A 127 -4.72 13.65 -14.22
N LEU A 128 -4.53 12.97 -13.08
CA LEU A 128 -3.23 12.47 -12.63
C LEU A 128 -2.65 11.42 -13.59
N ILE A 129 -3.48 10.51 -14.11
CA ILE A 129 -3.03 9.51 -15.08
C ILE A 129 -2.56 10.19 -16.37
N ARG A 130 -3.28 11.21 -16.86
CA ARG A 130 -2.95 11.92 -18.10
C ARG A 130 -1.72 12.82 -18.00
N SER A 131 -1.26 13.18 -16.79
CA SER A 131 -0.04 13.97 -16.60
C SER A 131 1.25 13.14 -16.70
N VAL A 132 1.17 11.81 -16.81
CA VAL A 132 2.35 10.95 -17.03
C VAL A 132 2.96 11.23 -18.41
N GLY A 133 4.26 11.52 -18.46
CA GLY A 133 5.01 11.74 -19.71
C GLY A 133 4.82 13.13 -20.35
N GLN A 134 4.26 14.08 -19.61
CA GLN A 134 4.21 15.51 -19.98
C GLN A 134 5.41 16.27 -19.38
#